data_AF-A0A925E1X3-F1
#
_entry.id   AF-A0A925E1X3-F1
#
_cell.length_a   1.000
_cell.length_b   1.000
_cell.length_c   1.000
_cell.angle_alpha   90.00
_cell.angle_beta   90.00
_cell.angle_gamma   90.00
#
_symmetry.space_group_name_H-M   'P 1'
#
loop_
_entity.id
_entity.type
_entity.pdbx_description
1 polymer ?
#
loop_
_entity_poly.entity_id
_entity_poly.type
_entity_poly.pdbx_seq_one_letter_code
_entity_poly.pdbx_strand_id
1 'polypeptide(L)'
;VRLDVLYTPGHTPEHIIFQVTDTGADSPIGLFTGDSLFVGDVGRPDLLDATGNAVGTSEAGARQQYENVQRLKAMPDYLQVWPGHGAGSACGKALGAVPSTTIGYEKRFNPAFQQPDAEAFVAWLLDGQPEAPRYFGQMKRLNRVGADLLHTLHEPMRLGEETLLAAVKEMDALVIDTRPSSKFAAGHVRGTLNIPGANQQFSTWAGWFVDYERPTYLVAAQSEIPHLLTALHGIGIDEILGYFTPDIAEKYQWQIEQIAPQTAYELQQEGVMILDVRGVSEREEIHIPGSIFIPLGQVTEKMNELPHERTIITQCGSGIRSQIIASLLEGRGYHVLNLEGGMEAWQKAGLPQEQG
;
A
#
# COMPACT_ATOMS: atom_id res chain seq x y z
N VAL A 1 0.47 34.78 11.09
CA VAL A 1 1.18 33.49 11.29
C VAL A 1 2.61 33.63 10.78
N ARG A 2 3.59 33.15 11.54
CA ARG A 2 5.00 32.99 11.16
C ARG A 2 5.32 31.50 11.03
N LEU A 3 6.10 31.13 10.02
CA LEU A 3 6.63 29.78 9.83
C LEU A 3 8.15 29.81 9.92
N ASP A 4 8.70 29.10 10.88
CA ASP A 4 10.13 28.90 11.04
C ASP A 4 10.52 27.52 10.47
N VAL A 5 11.46 27.49 9.53
CA VAL A 5 11.88 26.26 8.85
C VAL A 5 12.96 25.56 9.67
N LEU A 6 12.77 24.28 9.96
CA LEU A 6 13.75 23.45 10.68
C LEU A 6 14.18 22.28 9.79
N TYR A 7 15.48 22.21 9.50
CA TYR A 7 16.07 21.07 8.80
C TYR A 7 16.04 19.82 9.69
N THR A 8 15.48 18.73 9.16
CA THR A 8 15.17 17.49 9.91
C THR A 8 15.40 16.24 9.05
N PRO A 9 16.64 15.99 8.61
CA PRO A 9 16.95 14.84 7.76
C PRO A 9 16.72 13.51 8.49
N GLY A 10 16.31 12.49 7.76
CA GLY A 10 16.16 11.15 8.31
C GLY A 10 15.25 10.30 7.45
N HIS A 11 13.97 10.70 7.34
CA HIS A 11 13.06 10.13 6.34
C HIS A 11 13.58 10.38 4.91
N THR A 12 13.99 11.62 4.62
CA THR A 12 14.78 11.96 3.43
C THR A 12 15.92 12.92 3.79
N PRO A 13 17.01 13.00 2.99
CA PRO A 13 18.15 13.86 3.26
C PRO A 13 17.82 15.36 3.26
N GLU A 14 16.81 15.78 2.51
CA GLU A 14 16.38 17.18 2.37
C GLU A 14 15.20 17.55 3.28
N HIS A 15 14.71 16.62 4.11
CA HIS A 15 13.48 16.80 4.88
C HIS A 15 13.53 18.04 5.80
N ILE A 16 12.43 18.79 5.82
CA ILE A 16 12.22 19.98 6.66
C ILE A 16 10.87 19.88 7.38
N ILE A 17 10.77 20.51 8.55
CA ILE A 17 9.50 20.75 9.25
C ILE A 17 9.27 22.25 9.39
N PHE A 18 8.00 22.63 9.60
CA PHE A 18 7.63 24.02 9.82
C PHE A 18 7.10 24.21 11.24
N GLN A 19 7.78 25.04 12.02
CA GLN A 19 7.28 25.49 13.31
C GLN A 19 6.35 26.68 13.10
N VAL A 20 5.13 26.57 13.61
CA VAL A 20 4.07 27.55 13.42
C VAL A 20 3.98 28.42 14.66
N THR A 21 3.99 29.74 14.46
CA THR A 21 3.72 30.73 15.52
C THR A 21 2.55 31.61 15.11
N ASP A 22 1.53 31.71 15.97
CA ASP A 22 0.54 32.77 15.83
C ASP A 22 1.21 34.10 16.19
N THR A 23 1.18 35.05 15.26
CA THR A 23 1.85 36.35 15.40
C THR A 23 1.20 37.24 16.47
N GLY A 24 0.01 36.88 16.97
CA GLY A 24 -0.60 37.49 18.16
C GLY A 24 -0.08 36.94 19.49
N ALA A 25 0.68 35.84 19.48
CA ALA A 25 1.27 35.21 20.66
C ALA A 25 2.80 35.39 20.69
N ASP A 26 3.40 35.14 21.85
CA ASP A 26 4.86 35.17 22.05
C ASP A 26 5.53 33.80 21.87
N SER A 27 4.72 32.76 21.64
CA SER A 27 5.12 31.36 21.65
C SER A 27 4.53 30.59 20.45
N PRO A 28 5.26 29.58 19.92
CA PRO A 28 4.78 28.72 18.85
C PRO A 28 3.52 27.93 19.25
N ILE A 29 2.70 27.53 18.29
CA ILE A 29 1.49 26.70 18.52
C ILE A 29 1.72 25.22 18.22
N GLY A 30 2.59 24.91 17.25
CA GLY A 30 2.79 23.54 16.79
C GLY A 30 3.78 23.41 15.65
N LEU A 31 3.87 22.20 15.11
CA LEU A 31 4.82 21.77 14.10
C LEU A 31 4.08 21.03 12.98
N PHE A 32 4.24 21.47 11.74
CA PHE A 32 4.02 20.60 10.58
C PHE A 32 5.24 19.71 10.43
N THR A 33 5.10 18.46 10.82
CA THR A 33 6.22 17.53 11.02
C THR A 33 6.56 16.69 9.78
N GLY A 34 5.75 16.79 8.72
CA GLY A 34 5.91 15.96 7.53
C GLY A 34 6.02 14.49 7.93
N ASP A 35 7.05 13.82 7.42
CA ASP A 35 7.34 12.42 7.73
C ASP A 35 8.48 12.28 8.76
N SER A 36 8.85 13.37 9.45
CA SER A 36 9.83 13.30 10.54
C SER A 36 9.23 12.76 11.84
N LEU A 37 7.97 13.04 12.15
CA LEU A 37 7.32 12.56 13.37
C LEU A 37 5.85 12.30 13.09
N PHE A 38 5.39 11.10 13.40
CA PHE A 38 3.99 10.71 13.30
C PHE A 38 3.35 10.63 14.68
N VAL A 39 2.04 10.39 14.70
CA VAL A 39 1.37 9.96 15.92
C VAL A 39 1.78 8.52 16.22
N GLY A 40 2.61 8.33 17.24
CA GLY A 40 3.06 7.02 17.71
C GLY A 40 4.23 6.40 16.94
N ASP A 41 4.79 7.08 15.93
CA ASP A 41 5.89 6.54 15.12
C ASP A 41 6.77 7.66 14.50
N VAL A 42 7.77 7.31 13.70
CA VAL A 42 8.62 8.23 12.90
C VAL A 42 8.77 7.72 11.47
N GLY A 43 9.19 8.59 10.55
CA GLY A 43 9.45 8.20 9.16
C GLY A 43 10.57 7.18 9.02
N ARG A 44 10.36 6.24 8.09
CA ARG A 44 11.36 5.25 7.70
C ARG A 44 12.50 5.89 6.87
N PRO A 45 13.77 5.49 7.04
CA PRO A 45 14.92 6.10 6.34
C PRO A 45 15.39 5.32 5.11
N ASP A 46 14.78 4.17 4.81
CA ASP A 46 15.29 3.17 3.86
C ASP A 46 14.71 3.31 2.44
N LEU A 47 13.77 4.22 2.21
CA LEU A 47 13.12 4.39 0.91
C LEU A 47 14.10 4.74 -0.22
N LEU A 48 15.25 5.36 0.06
CA LEU A 48 16.24 5.65 -0.99
C LEU A 48 16.97 4.39 -1.43
N ASP A 49 17.31 3.52 -0.48
CA ASP A 49 17.93 2.23 -0.75
C ASP A 49 16.93 1.27 -1.43
N ALA A 50 15.72 1.16 -0.87
CA ALA A 50 14.67 0.26 -1.37
C ALA A 50 14.24 0.55 -2.81
N THR A 51 14.28 1.81 -3.24
CA THR A 51 13.95 2.20 -4.62
C THR A 51 15.16 2.25 -5.56
N GLY A 52 16.35 1.85 -5.10
CA GLY A 52 17.60 1.91 -5.88
C GLY A 52 18.09 3.33 -6.20
N ASN A 53 17.61 4.34 -5.48
CA ASN A 53 17.97 5.74 -5.67
C ASN A 53 19.28 6.12 -4.94
N ALA A 54 19.67 5.33 -3.94
CA ALA A 54 20.97 5.35 -3.29
C ALA A 54 21.31 3.95 -2.75
N VAL A 55 22.52 3.75 -2.24
CA VAL A 55 22.95 2.49 -1.61
C VAL A 55 23.58 2.78 -0.26
N GLY A 56 23.16 2.07 0.78
CA GLY A 56 23.73 2.18 2.13
C GLY A 56 23.36 3.47 2.86
N THR A 57 22.22 4.08 2.50
CA THR A 57 21.75 5.33 3.11
C THR A 57 20.83 5.12 4.30
N SER A 58 20.24 3.93 4.45
CA SER A 58 19.25 3.63 5.49
C SER A 58 19.78 3.86 6.91
N GLU A 59 20.99 3.36 7.20
CA GLU A 59 21.61 3.54 8.53
C GLU A 59 21.95 5.01 8.80
N ALA A 60 22.50 5.71 7.82
CA ALA A 60 22.82 7.13 7.96
C ALA A 60 21.55 7.96 8.21
N GLY A 61 20.47 7.69 7.47
CA GLY A 61 19.17 8.31 7.67
C GLY A 61 18.58 7.96 9.04
N ALA A 62 18.70 6.72 9.51
CA ALA A 62 18.26 6.32 10.84
C ALA A 62 18.99 7.09 11.96
N ARG A 63 20.31 7.30 11.82
CA ARG A 63 21.11 8.09 12.77
C ARG A 63 20.70 9.57 12.76
N GLN A 64 20.48 10.16 11.58
CA GLN A 64 19.97 11.53 11.47
C GLN A 64 18.56 11.68 12.08
N GLN A 65 17.71 10.68 11.86
CA GLN A 65 16.37 10.62 12.43
C GLN A 65 16.43 10.57 13.97
N TYR A 66 17.35 9.81 14.55
CA TYR A 66 17.59 9.78 16.00
C TYR A 66 17.96 11.17 16.54
N GLU A 67 18.88 11.88 15.89
CA GLU A 67 19.26 13.25 16.28
C GLU A 67 18.06 14.20 16.27
N ASN A 68 17.17 14.08 15.26
CA ASN A 68 15.95 14.88 15.20
C ASN A 68 14.93 14.51 16.27
N VAL A 69 14.79 13.23 16.60
CA VAL A 69 13.97 12.79 17.74
C VAL A 69 14.47 13.42 19.03
N GLN A 70 15.79 13.49 19.27
CA GLN A 70 16.33 14.16 20.47
C GLN A 70 16.02 15.67 20.46
N ARG A 71 16.13 16.34 19.30
CA ARG A 71 15.78 17.76 19.15
C ARG A 71 14.30 18.02 19.42
N LEU A 72 13.41 17.19 18.88
CA LEU A 72 11.96 17.26 19.11
C LEU A 72 11.60 16.96 20.58
N LYS A 73 12.28 16.00 21.20
CA LYS A 73 12.15 15.67 22.63
C LYS A 73 12.59 16.82 23.55
N ALA A 74 13.43 17.73 23.09
CA ALA A 74 13.80 18.93 23.85
C ALA A 74 12.77 20.09 23.74
N MET A 75 11.79 20.01 22.83
CA MET A 75 10.80 21.06 22.62
C MET A 75 9.69 21.08 23.69
N PRO A 76 8.95 22.20 23.85
CA PRO A 76 7.85 22.29 24.80
C PRO A 76 6.72 21.27 24.56
N ASP A 77 6.21 20.69 25.63
CA ASP A 77 5.20 19.63 25.60
C ASP A 77 3.87 20.04 24.95
N TYR A 78 3.53 21.33 25.01
CA TYR A 78 2.27 21.86 24.48
C TYR A 78 2.24 21.95 22.95
N LEU A 79 3.38 21.80 22.26
CA LEU A 79 3.41 21.93 20.81
C LEU A 79 2.60 20.82 20.16
N GLN A 80 1.65 21.24 19.32
CA GLN A 80 0.91 20.32 18.46
C GLN A 80 1.83 19.73 17.39
N VAL A 81 1.52 18.51 16.99
CA VAL A 81 2.22 17.77 15.94
C VAL A 81 1.20 17.43 14.87
N TRP A 82 1.44 17.97 13.66
CA TRP A 82 0.65 17.73 12.46
C TRP A 82 1.51 16.99 11.44
N PRO A 83 1.37 15.66 11.34
CA PRO A 83 2.16 14.85 10.41
C PRO A 83 1.71 14.97 8.95
N GLY A 84 2.56 14.51 8.03
CA GLY A 84 2.24 14.35 6.61
C GLY A 84 1.38 13.12 6.31
N HIS A 85 1.44 12.09 7.16
CA HIS A 85 0.70 10.84 7.01
C HIS A 85 0.04 10.37 8.32
N GLY A 86 -0.89 9.42 8.20
CA GLY A 86 -1.56 8.74 9.32
C GLY A 86 -1.69 7.22 9.08
N ALA A 87 -2.54 6.56 9.87
CA ALA A 87 -2.76 5.11 9.81
C ALA A 87 -2.94 4.57 8.38
N GLY A 88 -2.21 3.50 8.06
CA GLY A 88 -2.25 2.82 6.75
C GLY A 88 -1.24 3.33 5.71
N SER A 89 -0.42 4.33 6.02
CA SER A 89 0.69 4.75 5.15
C SER A 89 1.87 3.78 5.21
N ALA A 90 2.52 3.54 4.07
CA ALA A 90 3.77 2.75 3.97
C ALA A 90 5.04 3.55 4.34
N CYS A 91 4.91 4.83 4.72
CA CYS A 91 6.02 5.70 5.13
C CYS A 91 6.49 5.47 6.58
N GLY A 92 5.77 4.65 7.36
CA GLY A 92 6.17 4.22 8.70
C GLY A 92 5.55 2.87 9.05
N LYS A 93 5.84 2.38 10.26
CA LYS A 93 5.51 1.01 10.67
C LYS A 93 4.10 0.88 11.24
N ALA A 94 3.74 1.81 12.12
CA ALA A 94 2.52 1.73 12.92
C ALA A 94 1.94 3.11 13.23
N LEU A 95 1.60 3.87 12.18
CA LEU A 95 1.03 5.20 12.35
C LEU A 95 -0.34 5.14 13.04
N GLY A 96 -0.54 6.03 14.02
CA GLY A 96 -1.81 6.16 14.74
C GLY A 96 -2.96 6.63 13.85
N ALA A 97 -4.18 6.19 14.19
CA ALA A 97 -5.42 6.62 13.52
C ALA A 97 -5.90 8.02 13.98
N VAL A 98 -5.29 8.58 15.03
CA VAL A 98 -5.57 9.93 15.50
C VAL A 98 -4.83 10.93 14.60
N PRO A 99 -5.49 11.99 14.10
CA PRO A 99 -4.94 12.85 13.04
C PRO A 99 -3.81 13.78 13.49
N SER A 100 -3.64 13.99 14.80
CA SER A 100 -2.61 14.85 15.38
C SER A 100 -2.34 14.48 16.83
N THR A 101 -1.23 14.97 17.37
CA THR A 101 -0.77 14.70 18.73
C THR A 101 -0.05 15.93 19.32
N THR A 102 0.62 15.78 20.45
CA THR A 102 1.52 16.81 21.00
C THR A 102 2.90 16.22 21.30
N ILE A 103 3.91 17.08 21.30
CA ILE A 103 5.27 16.70 21.72
C ILE A 103 5.24 16.04 23.11
N GLY A 104 4.44 16.56 24.05
CA GLY A 104 4.30 15.99 25.39
C GLY A 104 3.71 14.58 25.40
N TYR A 105 2.76 14.27 24.50
CA TYR A 105 2.19 12.93 24.39
C TYR A 105 3.17 11.96 23.75
N GLU A 106 3.84 12.36 22.66
CA GLU A 106 4.84 11.53 21.99
C GLU A 106 6.02 11.19 22.90
N LYS A 107 6.47 12.12 23.75
CA LYS A 107 7.48 11.85 24.80
C LYS A 107 7.12 10.71 25.74
N ARG A 108 5.83 10.48 25.99
CA ARG A 108 5.36 9.48 26.94
C ARG A 108 5.11 8.14 26.29
N PHE A 109 4.70 8.13 25.03
CA PHE A 109 4.12 6.93 24.41
C PHE A 109 4.74 6.54 23.07
N ASN A 110 5.43 7.44 22.37
CA ASN A 110 6.06 7.11 21.09
C ASN A 110 7.32 6.24 21.34
N PRO A 111 7.40 5.01 20.82
CA PRO A 111 8.55 4.13 21.00
C PRO A 111 9.87 4.75 20.51
N ALA A 112 9.83 5.60 19.47
CA ALA A 112 11.00 6.32 18.97
C ALA A 112 11.63 7.21 20.06
N PHE A 113 10.82 7.77 20.97
CA PHE A 113 11.28 8.65 22.05
C PHE A 113 11.79 7.87 23.27
N GLN A 114 11.57 6.55 23.33
CA GLN A 114 11.96 5.67 24.44
C GLN A 114 13.26 4.90 24.20
N GLN A 115 13.84 5.00 23.00
CA GLN A 115 15.06 4.27 22.67
C GLN A 115 16.23 4.71 23.58
N PRO A 116 16.99 3.77 24.16
CA PRO A 116 18.02 4.07 25.16
C PRO A 116 19.23 4.80 24.57
N ASP A 117 19.57 4.50 23.31
CA ASP A 117 20.70 5.07 22.58
C ASP A 117 20.46 5.02 21.06
N ALA A 118 21.41 5.54 20.29
CA ALA A 118 21.34 5.59 18.84
C ALA A 118 21.37 4.20 18.18
N GLU A 119 22.11 3.24 18.73
CA GLU A 119 22.22 1.89 18.13
C GLU A 119 20.91 1.13 18.28
N ALA A 120 20.32 1.16 19.48
CA ALA A 120 19.01 0.60 19.72
C ALA A 120 17.94 1.26 18.84
N PHE A 121 18.00 2.58 18.65
CA PHE A 121 17.10 3.29 17.75
C PHE A 121 17.26 2.85 16.29
N VAL A 122 18.48 2.72 15.79
CA VAL A 122 18.75 2.31 14.41
C VAL A 122 18.25 0.89 14.17
N ALA A 123 18.61 -0.05 15.07
CA ALA A 123 18.16 -1.43 14.98
C ALA A 123 16.63 -1.51 15.04
N TRP A 124 16.01 -0.80 16.00
CA TRP A 124 14.56 -0.69 16.08
C TRP A 124 14.01 -0.14 14.78
N LEU A 125 14.44 1.02 14.28
CA LEU A 125 13.84 1.70 13.13
C LEU A 125 13.96 0.91 11.83
N LEU A 126 15.05 0.19 11.59
CA LEU A 126 15.24 -0.58 10.36
C LEU A 126 14.52 -1.94 10.38
N ASP A 127 14.17 -2.45 11.55
CA ASP A 127 13.46 -3.73 11.69
C ASP A 127 11.98 -3.64 11.28
N GLY A 128 11.44 -4.67 10.61
CA GLY A 128 10.00 -4.77 10.32
C GLY A 128 9.40 -3.62 9.49
N GLN A 129 10.19 -2.95 8.64
CA GLN A 129 9.66 -1.93 7.72
C GLN A 129 8.78 -2.57 6.63
N PRO A 130 7.65 -1.95 6.24
CA PRO A 130 6.81 -2.50 5.19
C PRO A 130 7.55 -2.46 3.84
N GLU A 131 7.13 -3.28 2.89
CA GLU A 131 7.70 -3.19 1.55
C GLU A 131 7.34 -1.84 0.89
N ALA A 132 8.30 -1.24 0.18
CA ALA A 132 8.05 0.02 -0.52
C ALA A 132 7.29 -0.25 -1.83
N PRO A 133 6.11 0.37 -2.05
CA PRO A 133 5.40 0.24 -3.32
C PRO A 133 6.26 0.64 -4.51
N ARG A 134 6.15 -0.11 -5.62
CA ARG A 134 6.95 0.12 -6.84
C ARG A 134 6.87 1.55 -7.33
N TYR A 135 5.70 2.16 -7.24
CA TYR A 135 5.48 3.52 -7.71
C TYR A 135 6.25 4.60 -6.93
N PHE A 136 6.79 4.32 -5.74
CA PHE A 136 7.55 5.32 -4.96
C PHE A 136 8.76 5.86 -5.72
N GLY A 137 9.41 5.02 -6.55
CA GLY A 137 10.50 5.45 -7.43
C GLY A 137 10.03 6.51 -8.43
N GLN A 138 8.85 6.30 -9.04
CA GLN A 138 8.23 7.26 -9.95
C GLN A 138 7.84 8.54 -9.22
N MET A 139 7.28 8.46 -8.00
CA MET A 139 6.90 9.66 -7.22
C MET A 139 8.10 10.53 -6.88
N LYS A 140 9.22 9.92 -6.48
CA LYS A 140 10.47 10.65 -6.22
C LYS A 140 10.95 11.38 -7.48
N ARG A 141 10.87 10.74 -8.64
CA ARG A 141 11.21 11.37 -9.92
C ARG A 141 10.28 12.54 -10.22
N LEU A 142 8.97 12.32 -10.25
CA LEU A 142 7.96 13.33 -10.61
C LEU A 142 8.01 14.54 -9.67
N ASN A 143 8.07 14.32 -8.36
CA ASN A 143 8.14 15.41 -7.38
C ASN A 143 9.44 16.21 -7.46
N ARG A 144 10.52 15.63 -8.01
CA ARG A 144 11.79 16.33 -8.24
C ARG A 144 11.80 17.14 -9.53
N VAL A 145 11.29 16.57 -10.62
CA VAL A 145 11.37 17.21 -11.96
C VAL A 145 10.17 18.11 -12.26
N GLY A 146 9.06 17.94 -11.54
CA GLY A 146 7.76 18.53 -11.81
C GLY A 146 6.85 17.54 -12.53
N ALA A 147 5.66 17.31 -11.97
CA ALA A 147 4.60 16.54 -12.64
C ALA A 147 3.85 17.42 -13.65
N ASP A 148 3.18 16.79 -14.61
CA ASP A 148 2.28 17.47 -15.51
C ASP A 148 1.08 18.06 -14.76
N LEU A 149 0.48 19.10 -15.34
CA LEU A 149 -0.66 19.77 -14.71
C LEU A 149 -1.94 19.00 -14.98
N LEU A 150 -2.82 18.85 -14.00
CA LEU A 150 -4.04 18.04 -14.15
C LEU A 150 -4.91 18.42 -15.37
N HIS A 151 -4.95 19.70 -15.74
CA HIS A 151 -5.74 20.18 -16.88
C HIS A 151 -5.10 19.87 -18.24
N THR A 152 -3.84 19.43 -18.27
CA THR A 152 -3.16 18.97 -19.49
C THR A 152 -3.30 17.46 -19.69
N LEU A 153 -3.76 16.73 -18.68
CA LEU A 153 -3.99 15.29 -18.76
C LEU A 153 -5.20 14.97 -19.63
N HIS A 154 -5.19 13.79 -20.24
CA HIS A 154 -6.30 13.30 -21.04
C HIS A 154 -7.50 12.96 -20.14
N GLU A 155 -8.69 13.44 -20.50
CA GLU A 155 -9.92 12.96 -19.85
C GLU A 155 -10.32 11.60 -20.44
N PRO A 156 -10.43 10.54 -19.63
CA PRO A 156 -10.75 9.21 -20.13
C PRO A 156 -12.16 9.17 -20.72
N MET A 157 -12.29 8.64 -21.92
CA MET A 157 -13.58 8.44 -22.56
C MET A 157 -14.18 7.07 -22.23
N ARG A 158 -15.51 6.96 -22.33
CA ARG A 158 -16.19 5.66 -22.28
C ARG A 158 -15.85 4.87 -23.54
N LEU A 159 -15.34 3.66 -23.36
CA LEU A 159 -14.95 2.75 -24.44
C LEU A 159 -15.92 1.55 -24.55
N GLY A 160 -15.88 0.88 -25.70
CA GLY A 160 -16.72 -0.27 -26.01
C GLY A 160 -16.11 -1.60 -25.61
N GLU A 161 -16.93 -2.65 -25.68
CA GLU A 161 -16.57 -4.03 -25.33
C GLU A 161 -15.40 -4.58 -26.17
N GLU A 162 -15.33 -4.24 -27.45
CA GLU A 162 -14.22 -4.65 -28.34
C GLU A 162 -12.87 -4.14 -27.83
N THR A 163 -12.80 -2.88 -27.40
CA THR A 163 -11.57 -2.29 -26.84
C THR A 163 -11.19 -2.92 -25.51
N LEU A 164 -12.16 -3.30 -24.67
CA LEU A 164 -11.89 -4.02 -23.43
C LEU A 164 -11.18 -5.35 -23.70
N LEU A 165 -11.71 -6.13 -24.64
CA LEU A 165 -11.12 -7.42 -24.99
C LEU A 165 -9.72 -7.28 -25.61
N ALA A 166 -9.52 -6.27 -26.46
CA ALA A 166 -8.22 -5.98 -27.04
C ALA A 166 -7.21 -5.54 -25.96
N ALA A 167 -7.62 -4.70 -25.01
CA ALA A 167 -6.79 -4.25 -23.91
C ALA A 167 -6.23 -5.42 -23.08
N VAL A 168 -7.07 -6.40 -22.72
CA VAL A 168 -6.64 -7.55 -21.92
C VAL A 168 -5.92 -8.65 -22.71
N LYS A 169 -6.26 -8.88 -23.99
CA LYS A 169 -5.70 -10.00 -24.78
C LYS A 169 -4.51 -9.64 -25.65
N GLU A 170 -4.50 -8.43 -26.20
CA GLU A 170 -3.57 -8.05 -27.28
C GLU A 170 -2.56 -7.01 -26.80
N MET A 171 -2.99 -6.08 -25.96
CA MET A 171 -2.14 -4.96 -25.51
C MET A 171 -1.39 -5.27 -24.21
N ASP A 172 -1.78 -6.32 -23.48
CA ASP A 172 -1.26 -6.63 -22.13
C ASP A 172 -1.27 -5.36 -21.26
N ALA A 173 -2.38 -4.62 -21.34
CA ALA A 173 -2.62 -3.37 -20.64
C ALA A 173 -3.20 -3.65 -19.24
N LEU A 174 -2.94 -2.75 -18.29
CA LEU A 174 -3.55 -2.85 -16.98
C LEU A 174 -5.01 -2.41 -17.06
N VAL A 175 -5.95 -3.36 -16.89
CA VAL A 175 -7.38 -3.05 -16.77
C VAL A 175 -7.84 -3.32 -15.34
N ILE A 176 -8.12 -2.25 -14.60
CA ILE A 176 -8.54 -2.31 -13.20
C ILE A 176 -10.06 -2.36 -13.12
N ASP A 177 -10.61 -3.47 -12.66
CA ASP A 177 -12.03 -3.61 -12.35
C ASP A 177 -12.32 -3.14 -10.92
N THR A 178 -13.02 -2.01 -10.81
CA THR A 178 -13.25 -1.32 -9.53
C THR A 178 -14.47 -1.83 -8.78
N ARG A 179 -15.19 -2.81 -9.33
CA ARG A 179 -16.40 -3.37 -8.70
C ARG A 179 -16.08 -4.06 -7.38
N PRO A 180 -17.07 -4.23 -6.48
CA PRO A 180 -16.90 -5.00 -5.25
C PRO A 180 -16.37 -6.41 -5.54
N SER A 181 -15.45 -6.89 -4.71
CA SER A 181 -14.81 -8.21 -4.89
C SER A 181 -15.78 -9.36 -5.04
N SER A 182 -16.91 -9.35 -4.34
CA SER A 182 -17.96 -10.36 -4.49
C SER A 182 -18.64 -10.36 -5.86
N LYS A 183 -18.81 -9.18 -6.47
CA LYS A 183 -19.37 -9.05 -7.83
C LYS A 183 -18.38 -9.54 -8.86
N PHE A 184 -17.10 -9.16 -8.71
CA PHE A 184 -16.03 -9.64 -9.59
C PHE A 184 -15.87 -11.16 -9.53
N ALA A 185 -15.78 -11.72 -8.32
CA ALA A 185 -15.61 -13.15 -8.11
C ALA A 185 -16.73 -13.99 -8.73
N ALA A 186 -17.97 -13.48 -8.76
CA ALA A 186 -19.12 -14.14 -9.35
C ALA A 186 -19.20 -14.02 -10.89
N GLY A 187 -18.50 -13.05 -11.50
CA GLY A 187 -18.53 -12.79 -12.94
C GLY A 187 -17.67 -11.61 -13.37
N HIS A 188 -16.62 -11.88 -14.15
CA HIS A 188 -15.72 -10.86 -14.67
C HIS A 188 -15.15 -11.21 -16.05
N VAL A 189 -14.45 -10.23 -16.64
CA VAL A 189 -13.64 -10.41 -17.85
C VAL A 189 -12.27 -10.92 -17.42
N ARG A 190 -11.92 -12.12 -17.85
CA ARG A 190 -10.60 -12.70 -17.60
C ARG A 190 -9.49 -11.78 -18.07
N GLY A 191 -8.44 -11.65 -17.25
CA GLY A 191 -7.31 -10.76 -17.49
C GLY A 191 -7.48 -9.34 -16.92
N THR A 192 -8.66 -9.00 -16.40
CA THR A 192 -8.82 -7.78 -15.59
C THR A 192 -8.37 -8.01 -14.15
N LEU A 193 -7.87 -6.97 -13.49
CA LEU A 193 -7.40 -7.01 -12.10
C LEU A 193 -8.45 -6.36 -11.20
N ASN A 194 -8.95 -7.08 -10.19
CA ASN A 194 -9.97 -6.53 -9.29
C ASN A 194 -9.34 -5.70 -8.17
N ILE A 195 -9.45 -4.37 -8.25
CA ILE A 195 -9.07 -3.47 -7.15
C ILE A 195 -10.28 -2.60 -6.82
N PRO A 196 -11.05 -2.90 -5.75
CA PRO A 196 -12.28 -2.19 -5.45
C PRO A 196 -12.08 -0.68 -5.28
N GLY A 197 -12.76 0.11 -6.10
CA GLY A 197 -12.57 1.57 -6.19
C GLY A 197 -13.03 2.34 -4.94
N ALA A 198 -13.96 1.78 -4.18
CA ALA A 198 -14.43 2.36 -2.93
C ALA A 198 -13.47 2.10 -1.74
N ASN A 199 -12.41 1.32 -1.94
CA ASN A 199 -11.44 1.04 -0.88
C ASN A 199 -10.44 2.19 -0.73
N GLN A 200 -10.13 2.59 0.49
CA GLN A 200 -9.15 3.66 0.78
C GLN A 200 -7.74 3.33 0.29
N GLN A 201 -7.40 2.04 0.10
CA GLN A 201 -6.13 1.55 -0.41
C GLN A 201 -6.12 1.36 -1.94
N PHE A 202 -7.17 1.81 -2.65
CA PHE A 202 -7.32 1.63 -4.09
C PHE A 202 -6.08 2.08 -4.87
N SER A 203 -5.62 3.32 -4.67
CA SER A 203 -4.43 3.85 -5.36
C SER A 203 -3.17 3.11 -4.94
N THR A 204 -2.98 2.83 -3.64
CA THR A 204 -1.84 2.05 -3.13
C THR A 204 -1.74 0.70 -3.85
N TRP A 205 -2.85 -0.02 -3.97
CA TRP A 205 -2.87 -1.31 -4.65
C TRP A 205 -2.66 -1.18 -6.16
N ALA A 206 -3.27 -0.20 -6.82
CA ALA A 206 -3.02 0.07 -8.24
C ALA A 206 -1.52 0.36 -8.49
N GLY A 207 -0.88 1.13 -7.61
CA GLY A 207 0.54 1.48 -7.68
C GLY A 207 1.51 0.30 -7.57
N TRP A 208 1.07 -0.89 -7.12
CA TRP A 208 1.89 -2.11 -7.15
C TRP A 208 1.92 -2.78 -8.53
N PHE A 209 0.89 -2.57 -9.35
CA PHE A 209 0.72 -3.29 -10.63
C PHE A 209 0.87 -2.38 -11.85
N VAL A 210 0.85 -1.07 -11.68
CA VAL A 210 0.99 -0.14 -12.79
C VAL A 210 2.36 -0.24 -13.45
N ASP A 211 2.33 -0.26 -14.78
CA ASP A 211 3.48 -0.02 -15.64
C ASP A 211 3.27 1.37 -16.25
N TYR A 212 4.08 2.35 -15.84
CA TYR A 212 3.96 3.74 -16.29
C TYR A 212 4.30 3.94 -17.78
N GLU A 213 4.82 2.92 -18.46
CA GLU A 213 5.08 2.95 -19.90
C GLU A 213 3.89 2.39 -20.71
N ARG A 214 2.87 1.85 -20.04
CA ARG A 214 1.69 1.24 -20.67
C ARG A 214 0.40 1.94 -20.26
N PRO A 215 -0.62 1.92 -21.13
CA PRO A 215 -1.90 2.52 -20.80
C PRO A 215 -2.61 1.76 -19.68
N THR A 216 -3.30 2.51 -18.82
CA THR A 216 -4.20 1.97 -17.81
C THR A 216 -5.65 2.23 -18.21
N TYR A 217 -6.52 1.26 -17.94
CA TYR A 217 -7.97 1.37 -18.16
C TYR A 217 -8.74 0.99 -16.91
N LEU A 218 -9.98 1.45 -16.81
CA LEU A 218 -10.85 1.19 -15.66
C LEU A 218 -12.13 0.48 -16.11
N VAL A 219 -12.61 -0.49 -15.33
CA VAL A 219 -14.03 -0.90 -15.35
C VAL A 219 -14.69 -0.24 -14.15
N ALA A 220 -15.50 0.79 -14.38
CA ALA A 220 -16.08 1.63 -13.34
C ALA A 220 -17.36 2.32 -13.82
N ALA A 221 -18.26 2.67 -12.89
CA ALA A 221 -19.41 3.50 -13.25
C ALA A 221 -18.94 4.93 -13.58
N GLN A 222 -19.60 5.61 -14.53
CA GLN A 222 -19.24 6.97 -14.92
C GLN A 222 -19.21 7.94 -13.74
N SER A 223 -20.09 7.75 -12.75
CA SER A 223 -20.15 8.56 -11.53
C SER A 223 -18.94 8.39 -10.61
N GLU A 224 -18.20 7.28 -10.72
CA GLU A 224 -17.03 6.99 -9.89
C GLU A 224 -15.73 7.56 -10.49
N ILE A 225 -15.70 7.77 -11.80
CA ILE A 225 -14.51 8.21 -12.55
C ILE A 225 -13.80 9.43 -11.92
N PRO A 226 -14.49 10.53 -11.54
CA PRO A 226 -13.80 11.70 -10.98
C PRO A 226 -13.00 11.39 -9.71
N HIS A 227 -13.54 10.53 -8.83
CA HIS A 227 -12.86 10.14 -7.60
C HIS A 227 -11.68 9.18 -7.88
N LEU A 228 -11.88 8.20 -8.77
CA LEU A 228 -10.85 7.24 -9.15
C LEU A 228 -9.66 7.96 -9.81
N LEU A 229 -9.92 8.91 -10.70
CA LEU A 229 -8.88 9.74 -11.31
C LEU A 229 -8.13 10.56 -10.27
N THR A 230 -8.83 11.17 -9.31
CA THR A 230 -8.17 11.89 -8.21
C THR A 230 -7.20 10.97 -7.45
N ALA A 231 -7.60 9.73 -7.17
CA ALA A 231 -6.76 8.77 -6.46
C ALA A 231 -5.55 8.30 -7.30
N LEU A 232 -5.74 8.06 -8.60
CA LEU A 232 -4.70 7.55 -9.51
C LEU A 232 -3.70 8.63 -9.92
N HIS A 233 -4.16 9.84 -10.25
CA HIS A 233 -3.29 11.00 -10.48
C HIS A 233 -2.49 11.36 -9.22
N GLY A 234 -3.07 11.13 -8.02
CA GLY A 234 -2.37 11.30 -6.74
C GLY A 234 -1.13 10.41 -6.60
N ILE A 235 -1.02 9.36 -7.40
CA ILE A 235 0.16 8.49 -7.52
C ILE A 235 0.75 8.50 -8.94
N GLY A 236 0.49 9.55 -9.71
CA GLY A 236 1.03 9.81 -11.06
C GLY A 236 0.62 8.80 -12.14
N ILE A 237 -0.42 7.99 -11.92
CA ILE A 237 -1.01 7.15 -12.96
C ILE A 237 -1.88 8.08 -13.82
N ASP A 238 -1.24 8.76 -14.76
CA ASP A 238 -1.85 9.84 -15.54
C ASP A 238 -2.35 9.36 -16.92
N GLU A 239 -1.73 8.32 -17.48
CA GLU A 239 -2.08 7.73 -18.79
C GLU A 239 -3.28 6.77 -18.69
N ILE A 240 -4.44 7.33 -18.34
CA ILE A 240 -5.72 6.61 -18.26
C ILE A 240 -6.52 6.88 -19.53
N LEU A 241 -6.41 5.98 -20.52
CA LEU A 241 -6.95 6.22 -21.86
C LEU A 241 -8.47 6.07 -21.97
N GLY A 242 -9.11 5.40 -21.01
CA GLY A 242 -10.56 5.25 -21.02
C GLY A 242 -11.10 4.33 -19.94
N TYR A 243 -12.43 4.25 -19.89
CA TYR A 243 -13.15 3.39 -18.96
C TYR A 243 -14.28 2.60 -19.63
N PHE A 244 -14.61 1.46 -19.03
CA PHE A 244 -15.69 0.56 -19.42
C PHE A 244 -16.73 0.54 -18.33
N THR A 245 -18.01 0.53 -18.70
CA THR A 245 -19.08 0.48 -17.69
C THR A 245 -19.28 -0.96 -17.18
N PRO A 246 -19.64 -1.16 -15.89
CA PRO A 246 -19.80 -2.48 -15.27
C PRO A 246 -20.66 -3.48 -16.06
N ASP A 247 -21.70 -2.99 -16.75
CA ASP A 247 -22.60 -3.81 -17.57
C ASP A 247 -21.88 -4.54 -18.72
N ILE A 248 -20.74 -4.02 -19.18
CA ILE A 248 -19.90 -4.70 -20.16
C ILE A 248 -19.23 -5.92 -19.51
N ALA A 249 -18.63 -5.73 -18.32
CA ALA A 249 -17.93 -6.80 -17.62
C ALA A 249 -18.88 -7.88 -17.08
N GLU A 250 -20.11 -7.52 -16.71
CA GLU A 250 -21.14 -8.44 -16.20
C GLU A 250 -21.66 -9.44 -17.24
N LYS A 251 -21.39 -9.22 -18.54
CA LYS A 251 -21.71 -10.20 -19.60
C LYS A 251 -20.84 -11.46 -19.51
N TYR A 252 -19.71 -11.38 -18.82
CA TYR A 252 -18.71 -12.42 -18.75
C TYR A 252 -18.84 -13.22 -17.45
N GLN A 253 -18.55 -14.52 -17.55
CA GLN A 253 -18.85 -15.51 -16.51
C GLN A 253 -17.58 -16.19 -15.97
N TRP A 254 -16.41 -15.55 -16.11
CA TRP A 254 -15.22 -16.02 -15.38
C TRP A 254 -15.43 -15.81 -13.90
N GLN A 255 -15.02 -16.79 -13.10
CA GLN A 255 -15.29 -16.84 -11.67
C GLN A 255 -14.02 -17.18 -10.92
N ILE A 256 -13.91 -16.60 -9.72
CA ILE A 256 -12.91 -16.99 -8.73
C ILE A 256 -13.70 -17.53 -7.56
N GLU A 257 -13.65 -18.83 -7.40
CA GLU A 257 -14.36 -19.51 -6.32
C GLU A 257 -13.83 -19.02 -4.96
N GLN A 258 -14.77 -18.62 -4.11
CA GLN A 258 -14.52 -18.21 -2.74
C GLN A 258 -14.77 -19.42 -1.85
N ILE A 259 -13.75 -19.84 -1.09
CA ILE A 259 -13.84 -21.02 -0.22
C ILE A 259 -13.77 -20.61 1.25
N ALA A 260 -14.58 -21.29 2.07
CA ALA A 260 -14.56 -21.11 3.51
C ALA A 260 -13.27 -21.68 4.13
N PRO A 261 -12.84 -21.20 5.31
CA PRO A 261 -11.61 -21.68 5.96
C PRO A 261 -11.54 -23.19 6.16
N GLN A 262 -12.65 -23.83 6.54
CA GLN A 262 -12.70 -25.27 6.74
C GLN A 262 -12.38 -26.05 5.46
N THR A 263 -12.97 -25.66 4.33
CA THR A 263 -12.71 -26.25 3.01
C THR A 263 -11.26 -26.01 2.58
N ALA A 264 -10.74 -24.80 2.79
CA ALA A 264 -9.35 -24.49 2.50
C ALA A 264 -8.38 -25.36 3.32
N TYR A 265 -8.68 -25.61 4.59
CA TYR A 265 -7.92 -26.52 5.44
C TYR A 265 -7.94 -27.96 4.93
N GLU A 266 -9.12 -28.48 4.55
CA GLU A 266 -9.26 -29.83 3.97
C GLU A 266 -8.45 -29.99 2.69
N LEU A 267 -8.58 -29.04 1.75
CA LEU A 267 -7.80 -29.02 0.51
C LEU A 267 -6.29 -28.92 0.77
N GLN A 268 -5.88 -28.16 1.79
CA GLN A 268 -4.47 -28.09 2.18
C GLN A 268 -3.93 -29.46 2.64
N GLN A 269 -4.72 -30.23 3.41
CA GLN A 269 -4.33 -31.59 3.82
C GLN A 269 -4.22 -32.55 2.62
N GLU A 270 -4.94 -32.28 1.54
CA GLU A 270 -4.83 -32.99 0.26
C GLU A 270 -3.65 -32.51 -0.60
N GLY A 271 -2.88 -31.53 -0.12
CA GLY A 271 -1.67 -31.02 -0.77
C GLY A 271 -1.87 -29.78 -1.65
N VAL A 272 -3.04 -29.12 -1.58
CA VAL A 272 -3.26 -27.84 -2.25
C VAL A 272 -2.46 -26.74 -1.56
N MET A 273 -1.77 -25.93 -2.36
CA MET A 273 -0.93 -24.84 -1.89
C MET A 273 -1.80 -23.68 -1.38
N ILE A 274 -1.49 -23.16 -0.19
CA ILE A 274 -1.99 -21.86 0.28
C ILE A 274 -0.89 -20.82 0.10
N LEU A 275 -1.19 -19.73 -0.60
CA LEU A 275 -0.34 -18.57 -0.85
C LEU A 275 -0.75 -17.40 0.05
N ASP A 276 0.08 -17.08 1.04
CA ASP A 276 -0.07 -15.93 1.92
C ASP A 276 0.55 -14.68 1.30
N VAL A 277 -0.28 -13.68 1.00
CA VAL A 277 0.11 -12.44 0.31
C VAL A 277 0.15 -11.21 1.21
N ARG A 278 0.19 -11.41 2.54
CA ARG A 278 0.29 -10.33 3.53
C ARG A 278 1.68 -9.69 3.56
N GLY A 279 1.84 -8.63 4.37
CA GLY A 279 3.15 -8.09 4.70
C GLY A 279 3.92 -8.99 5.67
N VAL A 280 5.23 -8.75 5.78
CA VAL A 280 6.15 -9.52 6.64
C VAL A 280 5.71 -9.51 8.11
N SER A 281 5.41 -8.33 8.67
CA SER A 281 5.01 -8.22 10.08
C SER A 281 3.72 -8.97 10.40
N GLU A 282 2.75 -8.97 9.48
CA GLU A 282 1.51 -9.75 9.66
C GLU A 282 1.76 -11.26 9.63
N ARG A 283 2.73 -11.70 8.82
CA ARG A 283 3.13 -13.11 8.68
C ARG A 283 3.87 -13.60 9.93
N GLU A 284 4.78 -12.79 10.45
CA GLU A 284 5.57 -13.06 11.66
C GLU A 284 4.68 -13.14 12.91
N GLU A 285 3.66 -12.27 13.00
CA GLU A 285 2.72 -12.34 14.12
C GLU A 285 2.02 -13.71 14.18
N ILE A 286 1.45 -14.14 13.05
CA ILE A 286 0.67 -15.38 12.93
C ILE A 286 0.52 -15.79 11.47
N HIS A 287 0.46 -17.09 11.19
CA HIS A 287 0.15 -17.59 9.85
C HIS A 287 -0.39 -19.03 9.81
N ILE A 288 -0.91 -19.43 8.63
CA ILE A 288 -1.37 -20.80 8.37
C ILE A 288 -0.15 -21.73 8.24
N PRO A 289 -0.06 -22.84 9.00
CA PRO A 289 1.06 -23.78 8.92
C PRO A 289 1.28 -24.27 7.49
N GLY A 290 2.53 -24.30 7.03
CA GLY A 290 2.88 -24.81 5.69
C GLY A 290 2.41 -23.96 4.51
N SER A 291 1.79 -22.79 4.73
CA SER A 291 1.48 -21.86 3.65
C SER A 291 2.75 -21.17 3.13
N ILE A 292 2.81 -20.96 1.81
CA ILE A 292 3.92 -20.29 1.13
C ILE A 292 3.71 -18.79 1.17
N PHE A 293 4.76 -18.06 1.53
CA PHE A 293 4.72 -16.63 1.74
C PHE A 293 5.33 -15.87 0.54
N ILE A 294 4.51 -15.09 -0.16
CA ILE A 294 4.94 -14.15 -1.18
C ILE A 294 4.08 -12.89 -1.04
N PRO A 295 4.61 -11.79 -0.49
CA PRO A 295 3.88 -10.53 -0.37
C PRO A 295 3.27 -10.07 -1.69
N LEU A 296 2.10 -9.44 -1.64
CA LEU A 296 1.37 -8.97 -2.83
C LEU A 296 2.26 -8.25 -3.86
N GLY A 297 3.17 -7.38 -3.42
CA GLY A 297 4.06 -6.61 -4.28
C GLY A 297 5.10 -7.42 -5.06
N GLN A 298 5.38 -8.64 -4.61
CA GLN A 298 6.39 -9.55 -5.18
C GLN A 298 5.78 -10.65 -6.05
N VAL A 299 4.46 -10.88 -5.97
CA VAL A 299 3.80 -11.99 -6.68
C VAL A 299 4.04 -11.93 -8.19
N THR A 300 4.01 -10.74 -8.79
CA THR A 300 4.24 -10.58 -10.23
C THR A 300 5.64 -11.03 -10.66
N GLU A 301 6.66 -10.76 -9.85
CA GLU A 301 8.06 -11.13 -10.12
C GLU A 301 8.35 -12.59 -9.82
N LYS A 302 7.72 -13.14 -8.77
CA LYS A 302 7.92 -14.52 -8.31
C LYS A 302 6.89 -15.49 -8.86
N MET A 303 6.14 -15.09 -9.88
CA MET A 303 5.08 -15.91 -10.46
C MET A 303 5.62 -17.23 -11.02
N ASN A 304 6.87 -17.25 -11.48
CA ASN A 304 7.59 -18.45 -11.94
C ASN A 304 7.88 -19.48 -10.82
N GLU A 305 7.79 -19.08 -9.55
CA GLU A 305 7.92 -19.98 -8.39
C GLU A 305 6.59 -20.72 -8.08
N LEU A 306 5.48 -20.28 -8.68
CA LEU A 306 4.15 -20.84 -8.45
C LEU A 306 3.85 -22.03 -9.37
N PRO A 307 3.14 -23.07 -8.87
CA PRO A 307 2.83 -24.24 -9.67
C PRO A 307 1.69 -23.96 -10.66
N HIS A 308 2.01 -23.81 -11.95
CA HIS A 308 1.02 -23.47 -12.99
C HIS A 308 -0.07 -24.53 -13.17
N GLU A 309 0.28 -25.82 -13.05
CA GLU A 309 -0.65 -26.94 -13.27
C GLU A 309 -1.48 -27.33 -12.02
N ARG A 310 -1.28 -26.68 -10.87
CA ARG A 310 -1.96 -27.02 -9.62
C ARG A 310 -2.85 -25.88 -9.13
N THR A 311 -3.88 -26.23 -8.38
CA THR A 311 -4.72 -25.25 -7.69
C THR A 311 -3.92 -24.51 -6.62
N ILE A 312 -4.10 -23.19 -6.55
CA ILE A 312 -3.54 -22.31 -5.52
C ILE A 312 -4.68 -21.64 -4.77
N ILE A 313 -4.65 -21.69 -3.44
CA ILE A 313 -5.56 -20.94 -2.57
C ILE A 313 -4.85 -19.64 -2.17
N THR A 314 -5.34 -18.49 -2.58
CA THR A 314 -4.78 -17.21 -2.14
C THR A 314 -5.38 -16.79 -0.79
N GLN A 315 -4.57 -16.21 0.08
CA GLN A 315 -4.97 -15.79 1.42
C GLN A 315 -4.29 -14.47 1.83
N CYS A 316 -5.04 -13.60 2.50
CA CYS A 316 -4.49 -12.41 3.14
C CYS A 316 -5.16 -12.13 4.50
N GLY A 317 -5.02 -10.94 5.09
CA GLY A 317 -5.64 -10.62 6.38
C GLY A 317 -7.17 -10.78 6.39
N SER A 318 -7.84 -10.08 5.46
CA SER A 318 -9.32 -9.96 5.41
C SER A 318 -9.97 -10.40 4.10
N GLY A 319 -9.18 -10.90 3.13
CA GLY A 319 -9.66 -11.42 1.84
C GLY A 319 -9.54 -10.48 0.63
N ILE A 320 -9.26 -9.18 0.82
CA ILE A 320 -9.21 -8.22 -0.30
C ILE A 320 -7.92 -8.36 -1.12
N ARG A 321 -6.75 -8.34 -0.46
CA ARG A 321 -5.44 -8.52 -1.15
C ARG A 321 -5.32 -9.88 -1.85
N SER A 322 -5.87 -10.93 -1.27
CA SER A 322 -5.87 -12.26 -1.88
C SER A 322 -6.81 -12.35 -3.07
N GLN A 323 -7.91 -11.60 -3.08
CA GLN A 323 -8.75 -11.46 -4.27
C GLN A 323 -8.04 -10.72 -5.41
N ILE A 324 -7.29 -9.64 -5.12
CA ILE A 324 -6.48 -8.93 -6.12
C ILE A 324 -5.50 -9.93 -6.76
N ILE A 325 -4.75 -10.68 -5.95
CA ILE A 325 -3.80 -11.67 -6.44
C ILE A 325 -4.50 -12.84 -7.15
N ALA A 326 -5.67 -13.28 -6.69
CA ALA A 326 -6.44 -14.30 -7.40
C ALA A 326 -6.82 -13.82 -8.81
N SER A 327 -7.28 -12.57 -8.97
CA SER A 327 -7.59 -12.01 -10.30
C SER A 327 -6.36 -11.90 -11.22
N LEU A 328 -5.19 -11.55 -10.65
CA LEU A 328 -3.93 -11.54 -11.38
C LEU A 328 -3.56 -12.96 -11.87
N LEU A 329 -3.58 -13.95 -10.98
CA LEU A 329 -3.17 -15.32 -11.29
C LEU A 329 -4.17 -16.02 -12.25
N GLU A 330 -5.48 -15.84 -12.04
CA GLU A 330 -6.52 -16.35 -12.95
C GLU A 330 -6.33 -15.80 -14.39
N GLY A 331 -6.10 -14.48 -14.50
CA GLY A 331 -5.81 -13.82 -15.77
C GLY A 331 -4.56 -14.35 -16.47
N ARG A 332 -3.59 -14.89 -15.70
CA ARG A 332 -2.37 -15.54 -16.19
C ARG A 332 -2.48 -17.06 -16.35
N GLY A 333 -3.67 -17.60 -16.16
CA GLY A 333 -4.00 -19.00 -16.42
C GLY A 333 -3.71 -19.98 -15.31
N TYR A 334 -3.52 -19.51 -14.08
CA TYR A 334 -3.50 -20.36 -12.90
C TYR A 334 -4.92 -20.77 -12.51
N HIS A 335 -5.05 -21.97 -11.95
CA HIS A 335 -6.26 -22.38 -11.23
C HIS A 335 -6.21 -21.83 -9.81
N VAL A 336 -7.11 -20.92 -9.46
CA VAL A 336 -7.08 -20.24 -8.17
C VAL A 336 -8.41 -20.29 -7.44
N LEU A 337 -8.31 -20.44 -6.12
CA LEU A 337 -9.38 -20.26 -5.16
C LEU A 337 -8.98 -19.11 -4.24
N ASN A 338 -9.94 -18.35 -3.71
CA ASN A 338 -9.66 -17.31 -2.72
C ASN A 338 -10.21 -17.74 -1.35
N LEU A 339 -9.39 -17.62 -0.30
CA LEU A 339 -9.84 -17.86 1.06
C LEU A 339 -10.75 -16.70 1.52
N GLU A 340 -12.04 -16.99 1.68
CA GLU A 340 -13.03 -16.01 2.14
C GLU A 340 -12.70 -15.52 3.55
N GLY A 341 -12.63 -14.20 3.72
CA GLY A 341 -12.35 -13.56 5.01
C GLY A 341 -10.91 -13.71 5.53
N GLY A 342 -10.02 -14.37 4.78
CA GLY A 342 -8.59 -14.43 5.07
C GLY A 342 -8.22 -15.05 6.43
N MET A 343 -7.10 -14.59 7.00
CA MET A 343 -6.64 -15.01 8.34
C MET A 343 -7.70 -14.74 9.41
N GLU A 344 -8.39 -13.60 9.35
CA GLU A 344 -9.39 -13.26 10.36
C GLU A 344 -10.49 -14.33 10.45
N ALA A 345 -10.96 -14.83 9.32
CA ALA A 345 -11.93 -15.92 9.27
C ALA A 345 -11.33 -17.26 9.69
N TRP A 346 -10.09 -17.55 9.27
CA TRP A 346 -9.36 -18.75 9.68
C TRP A 346 -9.21 -18.87 11.20
N GLN A 347 -8.84 -17.76 11.86
CA GLN A 347 -8.73 -17.70 13.31
C GLN A 347 -10.08 -17.86 14.02
N LYS A 348 -11.13 -17.20 13.52
CA LYS A 348 -12.49 -17.34 14.06
C LYS A 348 -13.00 -18.78 13.94
N ALA A 349 -12.56 -19.52 12.92
CA ALA A 349 -12.87 -20.93 12.75
C ALA A 349 -12.08 -21.87 13.70
N GLY A 350 -11.09 -21.35 14.45
CA GLY A 350 -10.30 -22.14 15.38
C GLY A 350 -9.33 -23.12 14.70
N LEU A 351 -8.94 -22.84 13.46
CA LEU A 351 -8.05 -23.68 12.67
C LEU A 351 -6.57 -23.50 13.07
N PRO A 352 -5.70 -24.48 12.76
CA PRO A 352 -4.28 -24.42 13.13
C PRO A 352 -3.57 -23.15 12.65
N GLN A 353 -2.72 -22.58 13.50
CA GLN A 353 -1.92 -21.38 13.22
C GLN A 353 -0.53 -21.51 13.89
N GLU A 354 0.48 -20.90 13.29
CA GLU A 354 1.85 -20.81 13.79
C GLU A 354 2.25 -19.35 14.02
N GLN A 355 3.11 -19.11 15.01
CA GLN A 355 3.81 -17.84 15.18
C GLN A 355 5.14 -17.91 14.40
N GLY A 356 5.51 -16.83 13.73
CA GLY A 356 6.70 -16.77 12.88
C GLY A 356 8.00 -16.56 13.63
#